data_AF-A0A518WRK6-F1
#
_entry.id   AF-A0A518WRK6-F1
#
_cell.length_a   1.000
_cell.length_b   1.000
_cell.length_c   1.000
_cell.angle_alpha   90.00
_cell.angle_beta   90.00
_cell.angle_gamma   90.00
#
_symmetry.space_group_name_H-M   'P 1'
#
loop_
_entity.id
_entity.type
_entity.pdbx_description
1 polymer ?
#
loop_
_entity_poly.entity_id
_entity_poly.type
_entity_poly.pdbx_seq_one_letter_code
_entity_poly.pdbx_strand_id
1 'polypeptide(L)'
;MTRTRTLLGGVFLAAATIGTWAAWLGWESGWSTDPRTGATTGPYAVWQVAGAVLTLVVVAAVAGWLLSPVLVAPVMTVAFTAAWSGHAAATDDSGLWVVGAVLVFLGTGLGSTLVSLGTHLLRRRRTR
;
A
#
# COMPACT_ATOMS: atom_id res chain seq x y z
N MET A 1 -9.94 -3.07 24.18
CA MET A 1 -10.65 -3.45 22.94
C MET A 1 -10.95 -4.95 23.02
N THR A 2 -12.17 -5.37 22.72
CA THR A 2 -12.50 -6.81 22.62
C THR A 2 -11.84 -7.40 21.37
N ARG A 3 -11.37 -8.65 21.44
CA ARG A 3 -10.66 -9.34 20.34
C ARG A 3 -11.37 -9.22 18.99
N THR A 4 -12.70 -9.31 19.00
CA THR A 4 -13.57 -9.14 17.83
C THR A 4 -13.43 -7.78 17.15
N ARG A 5 -13.34 -6.68 17.92
CA ARG A 5 -13.16 -5.33 17.34
C ARG A 5 -11.81 -5.18 16.65
N THR A 6 -10.77 -5.79 17.20
CA THR A 6 -9.42 -5.77 16.60
C THR A 6 -9.38 -6.60 15.31
N LEU A 7 -10.04 -7.77 15.30
CA LEU A 7 -10.16 -8.60 14.09
C LEU A 7 -10.93 -7.89 12.98
N LEU A 8 -12.10 -7.32 13.30
CA LEU A 8 -12.88 -6.55 12.33
C LEU A 8 -12.09 -5.35 11.81
N GLY A 9 -11.41 -4.60 12.68
CA GLY A 9 -10.55 -3.50 12.27
C GLY A 9 -9.44 -3.93 11.31
N GLY A 10 -8.82 -5.09 11.56
CA GLY A 10 -7.82 -5.67 10.66
C GLY A 10 -8.40 -6.07 9.31
N VAL A 11 -9.59 -6.70 9.28
CA VAL A 11 -10.27 -7.07 8.03
C VAL A 11 -10.64 -5.83 7.21
N PHE A 12 -11.22 -4.81 7.84
CA PHE A 12 -11.52 -3.55 7.15
C PHE A 12 -10.27 -2.87 6.62
N LEU A 13 -9.17 -2.89 7.37
CA LEU A 13 -7.89 -2.33 6.94
C LEU A 13 -7.33 -3.09 5.72
N ALA A 14 -7.37 -4.42 5.74
CA ALA A 14 -6.96 -5.25 4.61
C ALA A 14 -7.81 -4.92 3.36
N ALA A 15 -9.14 -4.88 3.52
CA ALA A 15 -10.06 -4.55 2.44
C ALA A 15 -9.82 -3.14 1.86
N ALA A 16 -9.60 -2.13 2.71
CA ALA A 16 -9.28 -0.77 2.28
C ALA A 16 -7.94 -0.70 1.53
N THR A 17 -6.96 -1.49 1.96
CA THR A 17 -5.64 -1.56 1.33
C THR A 17 -5.71 -2.20 -0.05
N ILE A 18 -6.44 -3.32 -0.17
CA ILE A 18 -6.68 -3.98 -1.47
C ILE A 18 -7.52 -3.08 -2.38
N GLY A 19 -8.54 -2.41 -1.83
CA GLY A 19 -9.34 -1.44 -2.56
C GLY A 19 -8.52 -0.27 -3.10
N THR A 20 -7.51 0.18 -2.36
CA THR A 20 -6.57 1.21 -2.82
C THR A 20 -5.75 0.72 -4.01
N TRP A 21 -5.24 -0.50 -3.95
CA TRP A 21 -4.57 -1.11 -5.10
C TRP A 21 -5.50 -1.19 -6.30
N ALA A 22 -6.72 -1.73 -6.13
CA ALA A 22 -7.66 -1.90 -7.24
C ALA A 22 -8.07 -0.56 -7.89
N ALA A 23 -8.30 0.48 -7.09
CA ALA A 23 -8.74 1.78 -7.58
C ALA A 23 -7.67 2.52 -8.41
N TRP A 24 -6.39 2.32 -8.08
CA TRP A 24 -5.30 3.09 -8.70
C TRP A 24 -4.41 2.27 -9.64
N LEU A 25 -4.10 1.04 -9.26
CA LEU A 25 -3.12 0.16 -9.92
C LEU A 25 -3.72 -1.15 -10.44
N GLY A 26 -5.01 -1.40 -10.18
CA GLY A 26 -5.72 -2.56 -10.74
C GLY A 26 -6.00 -2.45 -12.23
N TRP A 27 -5.65 -1.31 -12.84
CA TRP A 27 -5.86 -1.01 -14.25
C TRP A 27 -4.66 -0.21 -14.80
N GLU A 28 -4.38 -0.38 -16.08
CA GLU A 28 -3.21 0.21 -16.75
C GLU A 28 -3.57 1.51 -17.49
N SER A 29 -2.65 2.49 -17.49
CA SER A 29 -2.76 3.70 -18.34
C SER A 29 -2.01 3.56 -19.66
N GLY A 30 -1.32 2.45 -19.87
CA GLY A 30 -0.51 2.18 -21.04
C GLY A 30 0.93 2.69 -20.93
N TRP A 31 1.71 2.37 -21.97
CA TRP A 31 3.11 2.76 -22.08
C TRP A 31 3.25 4.11 -22.78
N SER A 32 4.11 4.97 -22.23
CA SER A 32 4.46 6.26 -22.82
C SER A 32 5.96 6.31 -23.06
N THR A 33 6.38 6.84 -24.21
CA THR A 33 7.79 7.05 -24.52
C THR A 33 8.07 8.55 -24.58
N ASP A 34 9.05 8.99 -23.80
CA ASP A 34 9.50 10.38 -23.80
C ASP A 34 10.18 10.70 -25.14
N PRO A 35 9.70 11.69 -25.91
CA PRO A 35 10.27 12.04 -27.20
C PRO A 35 11.70 12.60 -27.15
N ARG A 36 12.13 13.13 -25.99
CA ARG A 36 13.46 13.75 -25.83
C ARG A 36 14.51 12.76 -25.35
N THR A 37 14.13 11.87 -24.45
CA THR A 37 15.06 10.92 -23.83
C THR A 37 14.97 9.53 -24.45
N GLY A 38 13.90 9.23 -25.19
CA GLY A 38 13.61 7.90 -25.70
C GLY A 38 13.22 6.90 -24.60
N ALA A 39 13.09 7.35 -23.35
CA ALA A 39 12.78 6.48 -22.22
C ALA A 39 11.31 6.06 -22.25
N THR A 40 11.05 4.75 -22.20
CA THR A 40 9.70 4.19 -22.09
C THR A 40 9.33 4.00 -20.62
N THR A 41 8.20 4.55 -20.22
CA THR A 41 7.64 4.48 -18.85
C THR A 41 6.23 3.91 -18.90
N GLY A 42 5.86 3.08 -17.93
CA GLY A 42 4.55 2.42 -17.88
C GLY A 42 4.64 1.11 -17.08
N PRO A 43 3.56 0.32 -17.00
CA PRO A 43 2.23 0.56 -17.57
C PRO A 43 1.37 1.55 -16.78
N TYR A 44 1.85 2.03 -15.62
CA TYR A 44 1.16 2.99 -14.78
C TYR A 44 1.64 4.42 -15.04
N ALA A 45 0.70 5.35 -15.07
CA ALA A 45 1.02 6.76 -15.10
C ALA A 45 1.50 7.24 -13.71
N VAL A 46 2.38 8.26 -13.69
CA VAL A 46 2.93 8.83 -12.45
C VAL A 46 1.83 9.27 -11.48
N TRP A 47 0.74 9.83 -12.00
CA TRP A 47 -0.40 10.26 -11.18
C TRP A 47 -1.15 9.10 -10.53
N GLN A 48 -1.20 7.92 -11.17
CA GLN A 48 -1.83 6.72 -10.58
C GLN A 48 -1.03 6.25 -9.37
N VAL A 49 0.29 6.18 -9.52
CA VAL A 49 1.20 5.78 -8.44
C VAL A 49 1.15 6.80 -7.31
N ALA A 50 1.17 8.11 -7.61
CA ALA A 50 1.04 9.16 -6.62
C ALA A 50 -0.31 9.07 -5.86
N GLY A 51 -1.41 8.85 -6.58
CA GLY A 51 -2.73 8.65 -6.00
C GLY A 51 -2.80 7.44 -5.07
N ALA A 52 -2.22 6.31 -5.48
CA ALA A 52 -2.11 5.10 -4.65
C ALA A 52 -1.33 5.38 -3.36
N VAL A 53 -0.15 6.00 -3.46
CA VAL A 53 0.70 6.33 -2.30
C VAL A 53 -0.01 7.26 -1.34
N LEU A 54 -0.61 8.35 -1.84
CA LEU A 54 -1.34 9.31 -1.00
C LEU A 54 -2.53 8.64 -0.28
N THR A 55 -3.27 7.79 -0.98
CA THR A 55 -4.39 7.05 -0.40
C THR A 55 -3.91 6.08 0.68
N LEU A 56 -2.83 5.33 0.44
CA LEU A 56 -2.23 4.45 1.44
C LEU A 56 -1.72 5.22 2.67
N VAL A 57 -1.15 6.40 2.49
CA VAL A 57 -0.73 7.26 3.62
C VAL A 57 -1.94 7.66 4.46
N VAL A 58 -3.06 8.06 3.83
CA VAL A 58 -4.30 8.38 4.56
C VAL A 58 -4.83 7.16 5.31
N VAL A 59 -4.89 5.99 4.65
CA VAL A 59 -5.32 4.73 5.28
C VAL A 59 -4.43 4.38 6.49
N ALA A 60 -3.10 4.43 6.33
CA ALA A 60 -2.15 4.15 7.40
C ALA A 60 -2.25 5.16 8.56
N ALA A 61 -2.48 6.43 8.25
CA ALA A 61 -2.61 7.50 9.24
C ALA A 61 -3.89 7.35 10.08
N VAL A 62 -5.03 7.12 9.42
CA VAL A 62 -6.31 6.87 10.09
C VAL A 62 -6.24 5.58 10.91
N ALA A 63 -5.70 4.51 10.33
CA ALA A 63 -5.56 3.24 11.03
C ALA A 63 -4.58 3.34 12.21
N GLY A 64 -3.45 4.03 12.08
CA GLY A 64 -2.51 4.28 13.19
C GLY A 64 -3.09 5.16 14.30
N TRP A 65 -4.06 6.02 13.96
CA TRP A 65 -4.81 6.77 14.97
C TRP A 65 -5.78 5.87 15.74
N LEU A 66 -6.44 4.90 15.10
CA LEU A 66 -7.52 4.11 15.67
C LEU A 66 -7.06 2.77 16.27
N LEU A 67 -6.03 2.15 15.68
CA LEU A 67 -5.53 0.81 15.95
C LEU A 67 -4.07 0.83 16.41
N SER A 68 -3.51 -0.33 16.75
CA SER A 68 -2.09 -0.47 17.10
C SER A 68 -1.22 -0.50 15.83
N PRO A 69 -0.10 0.25 15.76
CA PRO A 69 0.86 0.16 14.65
C PRO A 69 1.37 -1.27 14.38
N VAL A 70 1.47 -2.09 15.43
CA VAL A 70 1.88 -3.51 15.35
C VAL A 70 0.88 -4.36 14.55
N LEU A 71 -0.39 -3.93 14.46
CA LEU A 71 -1.39 -4.53 13.59
C LEU A 71 -1.39 -3.87 12.21
N VAL A 72 -1.32 -2.54 12.17
CA VAL A 72 -1.50 -1.76 10.93
C VAL A 72 -0.44 -2.10 9.90
N ALA A 73 0.85 -2.05 10.28
CA ALA A 73 1.92 -2.25 9.33
C ALA A 73 1.88 -3.66 8.70
N PRO A 74 1.86 -4.78 9.45
CA PRO A 74 1.81 -6.10 8.83
C PRO A 74 0.59 -6.33 7.95
N VAL A 75 -0.60 -5.86 8.37
CA VAL A 75 -1.84 -6.04 7.60
C VAL A 75 -1.74 -5.30 6.26
N MET A 76 -1.33 -4.02 6.27
CA MET A 76 -1.20 -3.25 5.03
C MET A 76 -0.12 -3.83 4.12
N THR A 77 1.04 -4.21 4.67
CA THR A 77 2.13 -4.81 3.89
C THR A 77 1.68 -6.07 3.19
N VAL A 78 1.10 -7.02 3.93
CA VAL A 78 0.66 -8.30 3.36
C VAL A 78 -0.47 -8.09 2.35
N ALA A 79 -1.48 -7.29 2.68
CA ALA A 79 -2.64 -7.07 1.82
C ALA A 79 -2.26 -6.40 0.48
N PHE A 80 -1.45 -5.33 0.53
CA PHE A 80 -1.04 -4.62 -0.67
C PHE A 80 -0.10 -5.46 -1.53
N THR A 81 0.90 -6.10 -0.90
CA THR A 81 1.86 -6.96 -1.61
C THR A 81 1.16 -8.15 -2.26
N ALA A 82 0.21 -8.78 -1.56
CA ALA A 82 -0.54 -9.90 -2.12
C ALA A 82 -1.42 -9.48 -3.31
N ALA A 83 -2.12 -8.35 -3.21
CA ALA A 83 -2.93 -7.83 -4.32
C ALA A 83 -2.07 -7.53 -5.56
N TRP A 84 -0.97 -6.81 -5.37
CA TRP A 84 -0.04 -6.47 -6.44
C TRP A 84 0.63 -7.71 -7.04
N SER A 85 1.15 -8.60 -6.19
CA SER A 85 1.88 -9.80 -6.63
C SER A 85 0.96 -10.80 -7.34
N GLY A 86 -0.28 -10.93 -6.88
CA GLY A 86 -1.26 -11.80 -7.54
C GLY A 86 -1.57 -11.37 -8.97
N HIS A 87 -1.62 -10.05 -9.22
CA HIS A 87 -1.77 -9.52 -10.56
C HIS A 87 -0.47 -9.67 -11.37
N ALA A 88 0.67 -9.26 -10.81
CA ALA A 88 1.96 -9.30 -11.51
C ALA A 88 2.38 -10.73 -11.88
N ALA A 89 2.18 -11.70 -10.99
CA ALA A 89 2.49 -13.11 -11.28
C ALA A 89 1.60 -13.70 -12.38
N ALA A 90 0.42 -13.13 -12.63
CA ALA A 90 -0.48 -13.58 -13.69
C ALA A 90 -0.16 -12.98 -15.07
N THR A 91 0.62 -11.89 -15.11
CA THR A 91 0.93 -11.15 -16.34
C THR A 91 2.42 -11.13 -16.69
N ASP A 92 3.30 -11.59 -15.80
CA ASP A 92 4.74 -11.62 -16.00
C ASP A 92 5.29 -13.06 -16.18
N ASP A 93 5.74 -13.36 -17.39
CA ASP A 93 6.38 -14.64 -17.74
C ASP A 93 7.89 -14.67 -17.39
N SER A 94 8.51 -13.53 -17.05
CA SER A 94 9.96 -13.44 -16.80
C SER A 94 10.36 -13.83 -15.37
N GLY A 95 9.42 -13.80 -14.43
CA GLY A 95 9.68 -13.99 -13.00
C GLY A 95 10.22 -12.76 -12.27
N LEU A 96 10.39 -11.63 -12.95
CA LEU A 96 10.79 -10.35 -12.35
C LEU A 96 9.77 -9.83 -11.33
N TRP A 97 8.53 -10.28 -11.41
CA TRP A 97 7.48 -9.99 -10.43
C TRP A 97 7.92 -10.31 -9.00
N VAL A 98 8.80 -11.31 -8.78
CA VAL A 98 9.32 -11.65 -7.44
C VAL A 98 10.17 -10.51 -6.87
N VAL A 99 11.03 -9.91 -7.68
CA VAL A 99 11.85 -8.76 -7.26
C VAL A 99 10.94 -7.57 -6.96
N GLY A 100 9.96 -7.32 -7.84
CA GLY A 100 8.95 -6.29 -7.60
C GLY A 100 8.16 -6.52 -6.31
N ALA A 101 7.79 -7.76 -6.01
CA ALA A 101 7.08 -8.13 -4.79
C ALA A 101 7.91 -7.84 -3.54
N VAL A 102 9.21 -8.12 -3.57
CA VAL A 102 10.13 -7.77 -2.47
C VAL A 102 10.22 -6.26 -2.29
N LEU A 103 10.35 -5.49 -3.37
CA LEU A 103 10.40 -4.03 -3.30
C LEU A 103 9.09 -3.42 -2.78
N VAL A 104 7.95 -3.94 -3.24
CA VAL A 104 6.62 -3.54 -2.75
C VAL A 104 6.47 -3.89 -1.28
N PHE A 105 6.85 -5.09 -0.87
CA PHE A 105 6.82 -5.53 0.53
C PHE A 105 7.62 -4.60 1.43
N LEU A 106 8.88 -4.30 1.06
CA LEU A 106 9.74 -3.41 1.83
C LEU A 106 9.21 -1.97 1.85
N GLY A 107 8.80 -1.45 0.69
CA GLY A 107 8.27 -0.09 0.56
C GLY A 107 6.99 0.13 1.36
N THR A 108 6.01 -0.78 1.22
CA THR A 108 4.76 -0.72 1.99
C THR A 108 5.01 -0.97 3.47
N GLY A 109 5.91 -1.90 3.83
CA GLY A 109 6.31 -2.16 5.21
C GLY A 109 6.89 -0.93 5.91
N LEU A 110 7.89 -0.32 5.30
CA LEU A 110 8.52 0.89 5.84
C LEU A 110 7.53 2.06 5.89
N GLY A 111 6.82 2.32 4.79
CA GLY A 111 5.86 3.43 4.70
C GLY A 111 4.73 3.32 5.72
N SER A 112 4.07 2.16 5.79
CA SER A 112 2.97 1.94 6.73
C SER A 112 3.44 1.98 8.19
N THR A 113 4.65 1.47 8.49
CA THR A 113 5.23 1.56 9.84
C THR A 113 5.47 3.01 10.23
N LEU A 114 6.14 3.80 9.40
CA LEU A 114 6.47 5.19 9.71
C LEU A 114 5.21 6.03 9.93
N VAL A 115 4.22 5.92 9.03
CA VAL A 115 2.99 6.72 9.11
C VAL A 115 2.12 6.28 10.29
N SER A 116 1.90 4.98 10.48
CA SER A 116 1.05 4.50 11.57
C SER A 116 1.69 4.72 12.94
N LEU A 117 3.01 4.57 13.07
CA LEU A 117 3.72 4.87 14.30
C LEU A 117 3.69 6.37 14.60
N GLY A 118 3.98 7.21 13.61
CA GLY A 118 3.96 8.67 13.78
C GLY A 118 2.60 9.18 14.25
N THR A 119 1.52 8.71 13.64
CA THR A 119 0.15 9.07 14.03
C THR A 119 -0.24 8.55 15.41
N HIS A 120 0.13 7.30 15.74
CA HIS A 120 -0.10 6.74 17.07
C HIS A 120 0.63 7.50 18.18
N LEU A 121 1.89 7.88 17.95
CA LEU A 121 2.68 8.68 18.87
C LEU A 121 2.08 10.08 19.05
N LEU A 122 1.62 10.71 17.97
CA LEU A 122 0.95 12.01 18.03
C LEU A 122 -0.35 11.95 18.85
N ARG A 123 -1.16 10.90 18.66
CA ARG A 123 -2.38 10.67 19.47
C ARG A 123 -2.03 10.54 20.95
N ARG A 124 -1.02 9.73 21.30
CA ARG A 124 -0.58 9.55 22.69
C ARG A 124 -0.13 10.84 23.36
N ARG A 125 0.48 11.76 22.60
CA ARG A 125 0.88 13.08 23.12
C ARG A 125 -0.31 13.99 23.39
N ARG A 126 -1.37 13.94 22.58
CA ARG A 126 -2.58 14.77 22.78
C ARG A 126 -3.45 14.34 23.96
N THR A 127 -3.33 13.08 24.37
CA THR A 127 -4.12 12.51 25.49
C THR A 127 -3.40 12.58 26.84
N ARG A 128 -2.17 13.11 26.87
CA ARG A 128 -1.43 13.42 28.09
C ARG A 128 -1.59 14.89 28.39
#